data_AF-A0A8T5PPN9-F1
#
_entry.id   AF-A0A8T5PPN9-F1
#
_cell.length_a   1.000
_cell.length_b   1.000
_cell.length_c   1.000
_cell.angle_alpha   90.00
_cell.angle_beta   90.00
_cell.angle_gamma   90.00
#
_symmetry.space_group_name_H-M   'P 1'
#
loop_
_entity.id
_entity.type
_entity.pdbx_description
1 polymer ?
#
loop_
_entity_poly.entity_id
_entity_poly.type
_entity_poly.pdbx_seq_one_letter_code
_entity_poly.pdbx_strand_id
1 'polypeptide(L)' 'MIETLFFPFFMGIWIAFMGLAILAFVFWILMLIDCAKRKFKNDNDKIIWIVVLALTGWIGALIYYFVIKKPNKH' A
#
# COMPACT_ATOMS: atom_id res chain seq x y z
N MET A 1 5.59 -39.41 5.40
CA MET A 1 4.89 -38.82 6.56
C MET A 1 5.19 -37.33 6.74
N ILE A 2 6.44 -36.87 6.54
CA ILE A 2 6.80 -35.44 6.62
C ILE A 2 6.32 -34.63 5.40
N GLU A 3 6.36 -35.20 4.20
CA GLU A 3 5.98 -34.47 2.97
C GLU A 3 4.49 -34.14 2.89
N THR A 4 3.64 -35.01 3.45
CA THR A 4 2.19 -34.80 3.56
C THR A 4 1.83 -33.69 4.54
N LEU A 5 2.70 -33.34 5.48
CA LEU A 5 2.55 -32.21 6.40
C LEU A 5 3.14 -30.92 5.83
N PHE A 6 4.25 -31.02 5.09
CA PHE A 6 4.96 -29.87 4.51
C PHE A 6 4.15 -29.19 3.39
N PHE A 7 3.56 -29.97 2.49
CA PHE A 7 2.82 -29.46 1.33
C PHE A 7 1.62 -28.54 1.70
N PRO A 8 0.69 -28.94 2.61
CA PRO A 8 -0.42 -28.07 3.00
C PRO A 8 0.02 -26.85 3.82
N PHE A 9 1.10 -26.96 4.60
CA PHE A 9 1.65 -25.83 5.35
C PHE A 9 2.19 -24.74 4.42
N PHE A 10 3.00 -25.11 3.42
CA PHE A 10 3.51 -24.18 2.42
C PHE A 10 2.39 -23.59 1.57
N MET A 11 1.40 -24.40 1.17
CA MET A 11 0.25 -23.93 0.43
C MET A 11 -0.58 -22.90 1.22
N GLY A 12 -0.77 -23.13 2.53
CA GLY A 12 -1.46 -22.19 3.41
C GLY A 12 -0.74 -20.84 3.54
N ILE A 13 0.58 -20.86 3.73
CA ILE A 13 1.41 -19.64 3.77
C ILE A 13 1.32 -18.89 2.44
N TRP A 14 1.35 -19.61 1.32
CA TRP A 14 1.32 -19.00 0.00
C TRP A 14 -0.01 -18.30 -0.29
N ILE A 15 -1.13 -18.93 0.06
CA ILE A 15 -2.47 -18.33 -0.04
C ILE A 15 -2.58 -17.09 0.86
N ALA A 16 -2.07 -17.15 2.09
CA ALA A 16 -2.06 -16.01 3.00
C ALA A 16 -1.25 -14.83 2.42
N PHE A 17 -0.08 -15.11 1.84
CA PHE A 17 0.73 -14.09 1.17
C PHE A 17 0.01 -13.47 -0.04
N MET A 18 -0.67 -14.26 -0.86
CA MET A 18 -1.48 -13.74 -1.97
C MET A 18 -2.60 -12.83 -1.47
N GLY A 19 -3.30 -13.21 -0.41
CA GLY A 19 -4.33 -12.36 0.21
C GLY A 19 -3.76 -11.03 0.69
N LEU A 20 -2.59 -11.06 1.33
CA LEU A 20 -1.93 -9.86 1.84
C LEU A 20 -1.43 -8.95 0.70
N ALA A 21 -0.93 -9.53 -0.40
CA ALA A 21 -0.53 -8.78 -1.58
C ALA A 21 -1.71 -8.05 -2.23
N ILE A 22 -2.88 -8.69 -2.33
CA ILE A 22 -4.10 -8.07 -2.85
C ILE A 22 -4.52 -6.91 -1.95
N LEU A 23 -4.52 -7.11 -0.62
CA LEU A 23 -4.85 -6.04 0.33
C LEU A 23 -3.88 -4.86 0.21
N ALA A 24 -2.59 -5.11 0.07
CA ALA A 24 -1.57 -4.08 -0.14
C ALA A 24 -1.79 -3.32 -1.47
N PHE A 25 -2.19 -4.02 -2.53
CA PHE A 25 -2.50 -3.42 -3.82
C PHE A 25 -3.75 -2.54 -3.77
N VAL A 26 -4.82 -3.02 -3.13
CA VAL A 26 -6.04 -2.23 -2.90
C VAL A 26 -5.73 -0.99 -2.06
N PHE A 27 -4.97 -1.15 -0.96
CA PHE A 27 -4.54 -0.04 -0.12
C PHE A 27 -3.74 1.00 -0.90
N TRP A 28 -2.83 0.57 -1.77
CA TRP A 28 -2.05 1.45 -2.63
C TRP A 28 -2.93 2.29 -3.56
N ILE A 29 -3.88 1.66 -4.26
CA ILE A 29 -4.83 2.38 -5.13
C ILE A 29 -5.68 3.37 -4.32
N LEU A 30 -6.13 2.99 -3.12
CA LEU A 30 -6.89 3.90 -2.26
C LEU A 30 -6.08 5.15 -1.89
N MET A 31 -4.77 5.02 -1.64
CA MET A 31 -3.92 6.19 -1.36
C MET A 31 -3.70 7.07 -2.59
N LEU A 32 -3.58 6.48 -3.79
CA LEU A 32 -3.56 7.24 -5.05
C LEU A 32 -4.86 8.04 -5.25
N ILE A 33 -6.02 7.43 -4.98
CA ILE A 33 -7.32 8.10 -5.06
C ILE A 33 -7.43 9.22 -4.01
N ASP A 34 -6.99 8.97 -2.78
CA ASP A 34 -6.95 9.98 -1.69
C ASP A 34 -6.10 11.19 -2.12
N CYS A 35 -4.90 10.93 -2.66
CA CYS A 35 -4.00 11.96 -3.18
C CYS A 35 -4.64 12.74 -4.35
N ALA A 36 -5.26 12.05 -5.31
CA ALA A 36 -5.90 12.71 -6.44
C ALA A 36 -7.07 13.62 -6.01
N LYS A 37 -7.88 13.18 -5.03
CA LYS A 37 -9.05 13.91 -4.52
C LYS A 37 -8.69 15.02 -3.53
N ARG A 38 -7.58 14.91 -2.82
CA ARG A 38 -7.14 15.91 -1.84
C ARG A 38 -6.82 17.23 -2.54
N LYS A 39 -7.22 18.33 -1.91
CA LYS A 39 -6.83 19.69 -2.33
C LYS A 39 -5.49 20.00 -1.67
N PHE A 40 -4.42 19.96 -2.46
CA PHE A 40 -3.12 20.45 -2.03
C PHE A 40 -3.08 21.97 -2.14
N LYS A 41 -2.31 22.62 -1.29
CA LYS A 41 -2.11 24.08 -1.34
C LYS A 41 -1.28 24.49 -2.56
N ASN A 42 -0.43 23.58 -3.02
CA ASN A 42 0.41 23.73 -4.20
C ASN A 42 0.14 22.57 -5.16
N ASP A 43 -0.11 22.86 -6.43
CA ASP A 43 -0.38 21.84 -7.45
C ASP A 43 0.83 20.94 -7.71
N ASN A 44 2.04 21.48 -7.56
CA ASN A 44 3.27 20.69 -7.69
C ASN A 44 3.37 19.60 -6.62
N ASP A 45 2.93 19.86 -5.39
CA ASP A 45 2.98 18.87 -4.31
C ASP A 45 2.08 17.66 -4.62
N LYS A 46 0.92 17.91 -5.23
CA LYS A 46 0.03 16.82 -5.70
C LYS A 46 0.75 15.95 -6.71
N ILE A 47 1.37 16.56 -7.72
CA ILE A 47 2.03 15.83 -8.81
C ILE A 47 3.19 14.99 -8.24
N ILE A 48 4.01 15.57 -7.36
CA ILE A 48 5.12 14.87 -6.71
C ILE A 48 4.61 13.64 -5.95
N TRP A 49 3.57 13.79 -5.13
CA TRP A 49 3.03 12.66 -4.37
C TRP A 49 2.41 11.58 -5.26
N ILE A 50 1.72 11.94 -6.34
CA ILE A 50 1.21 10.97 -7.31
C ILE A 50 2.36 10.19 -7.96
N VAL A 51 3.43 10.86 -8.38
CA VAL A 51 4.60 10.21 -8.98
C VAL A 51 5.30 9.30 -7.98
N VAL A 52 5.52 9.77 -6.75
CA VAL A 52 6.11 8.96 -5.67
C VAL A 52 5.26 7.73 -5.39
N LEU A 53 3.95 7.89 -5.19
CA LEU A 53 3.02 6.78 -4.97
C LEU A 53 3.05 5.79 -6.15
N ALA A 54 3.04 6.29 -7.39
CA ALA A 54 3.03 5.45 -8.59
C ALA A 54 4.31 4.61 -8.72
N LEU A 55 5.49 5.17 -8.41
CA LEU A 55 6.78 4.49 -8.58
C LEU A 55 7.14 3.57 -7.40
N THR A 56 6.76 3.93 -6.17
CA THR A 56 7.13 3.16 -4.97
C THR A 56 6.08 2.13 -4.55
N GLY A 57 4.90 2.14 -5.17
CA GLY A 57 3.85 1.15 -4.91
C GLY A 57 3.32 1.22 -3.46
N TRP A 58 3.09 0.04 -2.88
CA TRP A 58 2.55 -0.10 -1.51
C TRP A 58 3.42 0.57 -0.43
N ILE A 59 4.74 0.67 -0.65
CA ILE A 59 5.67 1.38 0.26
C ILE A 59 5.37 2.88 0.24
N GLY A 60 5.18 3.46 -0.94
CA GLY A 60 4.77 4.86 -1.09
C GLY A 60 3.45 5.15 -0.40
N ALA A 61 2.48 4.25 -0.52
CA ALA A 61 1.18 4.37 0.14
C ALA A 61 1.29 4.41 1.66
N LEU A 62 2.17 3.58 2.25
CA LEU A 62 2.48 3.65 3.68
C LEU A 62 3.08 5.00 4.07
N ILE A 63 4.08 5.48 3.31
CA ILE A 63 4.72 6.78 3.58
C ILE A 63 3.70 7.92 3.47
N TYR A 64 2.89 7.95 2.41
CA TYR A 64 1.83 8.93 2.21
C TYR A 64 0.83 8.93 3.36
N TYR A 65 0.43 7.74 3.84
CA TYR A 65 -0.48 7.61 4.96
C TYR A 65 0.08 8.26 6.23
N PHE A 66 1.36 8.00 6.57
CA PHE A 66 1.97 8.58 7.77
C PHE A 66 2.28 10.07 7.64
N VAL A 67 2.74 10.53 6.48
CA VAL A 67 3.21 11.92 6.28
C VAL A 67 2.06 12.87 5.96
N ILE A 68 1.15 12.49 5.06
CA ILE A 68 0.10 13.38 4.53
C ILE A 68 -1.26 13.15 5.20
N LYS A 69 -1.62 11.89 5.45
CA LYS A 69 -2.94 11.56 6.01
C LYS A 69 -3.00 11.68 7.52
N LYS A 70 -1.88 11.47 8.22
CA LYS A 70 -1.75 11.68 9.66
C LYS A 70 -0.91 12.92 9.97
N PRO A 71 -1.36 14.15 9.63
CA PRO A 71 -0.72 15.31 10.23
C PRO A 71 -0.97 15.21 11.73
N ASN A 72 0.11 15.02 12.48
CA ASN A 72 0.09 15.04 13.94
C ASN A 72 -0.72 16.26 14.38
N LYS A 73 -1.82 16.02 15.09
CA LYS A 73 -2.43 17.00 15.98
C LYS A 73 -1.45 17.21 17.14
N HIS A 74 -0.39 17.98 16.92
CA HIS A 74 0.41 18.57 17.98
C HIS A 74 0.53 20.06 17.71
#